data_AF-S3NZZ0-F1
#
_entry.id   AF-S3NZZ0-F1
#
_cell.length_a   1.000
_cell.length_b   1.000
_cell.length_c   1.000
_cell.angle_alpha   90.00
_cell.angle_beta   90.00
_cell.angle_gamma   90.00
#
_symmetry.space_group_name_H-M   'P 1'
#
loop_
_entity.id
_entity.type
_entity.pdbx_description
1 polymer ?
#
loop_
_entity_poly.entity_id
_entity_poly.type
_entity_poly.pdbx_seq_one_letter_code
_entity_poly.pdbx_strand_id
1 'polypeptide(L)'
;MKKNILLLFLFFNLTSCQASSDKNDIDTFIKQDIRNYITDNHRLIVEANKEIRVEPALKEIIFKNTFVKLKTAESLLNDEYGNWLIGLKKNDLDFDELNSICWMVVYMDNYVKNMDKNYEKNIIEDTKKSVEKFYRMKGEIIKLRDSNKRGSNSSDEKCQ
;
A
#
# COMPACT_ATOMS: atom_id res chain seq x y z
N MET A 1 -64.47 -32.11 -22.05
CA MET A 1 -63.09 -31.77 -22.48
C MET A 1 -62.37 -31.18 -21.28
N LYS A 2 -61.25 -31.79 -20.88
CA LYS A 2 -60.56 -31.55 -19.59
C LYS A 2 -59.62 -30.35 -19.69
N LYS A 3 -59.64 -29.53 -18.63
CA LYS A 3 -58.77 -28.38 -18.38
C LYS A 3 -57.34 -28.87 -18.12
N ASN A 4 -56.35 -28.32 -18.83
CA ASN A 4 -54.94 -28.39 -18.43
C ASN A 4 -54.38 -26.96 -18.43
N ILE A 5 -54.25 -26.38 -17.24
CA ILE A 5 -53.48 -25.16 -16.99
C ILE A 5 -52.04 -25.61 -16.80
N LEU A 6 -51.16 -25.27 -17.74
CA LEU A 6 -49.74 -25.53 -17.66
C LEU A 6 -49.07 -24.36 -16.93
N LEU A 7 -48.77 -24.54 -15.63
CA LEU A 7 -47.93 -23.64 -14.84
C LEU A 7 -46.47 -23.86 -15.27
N LEU A 8 -45.94 -22.91 -16.03
CA LEU A 8 -44.52 -22.85 -16.39
C LEU A 8 -43.75 -22.32 -15.17
N PHE A 9 -43.20 -23.22 -14.34
CA PHE A 9 -42.19 -22.86 -13.35
C PHE A 9 -40.90 -22.49 -14.10
N LEU A 10 -40.65 -21.19 -14.24
CA LEU A 10 -39.33 -20.67 -14.56
C LEU A 10 -38.43 -20.98 -13.36
N PHE A 11 -37.68 -22.08 -13.46
CA PHE A 11 -36.50 -22.32 -12.65
C PHE A 11 -35.47 -21.24 -12.98
N PHE A 12 -35.57 -20.11 -12.28
CA PHE A 12 -34.44 -19.21 -12.11
C PHE A 12 -33.35 -19.97 -11.35
N ASN A 13 -32.49 -20.67 -12.09
CA ASN A 13 -31.12 -20.90 -11.66
C ASN A 13 -30.42 -19.54 -11.69
N LEU A 14 -30.76 -18.67 -10.74
CA LEU A 14 -29.84 -17.67 -10.26
C LEU A 14 -28.73 -18.46 -9.60
N THR A 15 -27.72 -18.84 -10.39
CA THR A 15 -26.40 -19.09 -9.84
C THR A 15 -26.09 -17.87 -9.01
N SER A 16 -26.10 -18.03 -7.69
CA SER A 16 -25.63 -17.02 -6.77
C SER A 16 -24.28 -16.57 -7.30
N CYS A 17 -24.22 -15.34 -7.82
CA CYS A 17 -22.97 -14.64 -7.93
C CYS A 17 -22.58 -14.47 -6.46
N GLN A 18 -21.82 -15.43 -5.95
CA GLN A 18 -21.27 -15.37 -4.61
C GLN A 18 -20.28 -14.24 -4.72
N ALA A 19 -20.74 -13.03 -4.38
CA ALA A 19 -19.87 -11.90 -4.17
C ALA A 19 -18.75 -12.44 -3.29
N SER A 20 -17.52 -12.42 -3.82
CA SER A 20 -16.34 -12.71 -3.03
C SER A 20 -16.54 -11.98 -1.71
N SER A 21 -16.53 -12.71 -0.60
CA SER A 21 -16.76 -12.03 0.68
C SER A 21 -15.66 -10.99 0.79
N ASP A 22 -16.00 -9.71 1.00
CA ASP A 22 -15.07 -8.58 0.98
C ASP A 22 -13.78 -8.86 1.78
N LYS A 23 -13.91 -9.67 2.83
CA LYS A 23 -12.81 -10.19 3.65
C LYS A 23 -11.74 -10.98 2.90
N ASN A 24 -12.11 -11.82 1.93
CA ASN A 24 -11.17 -12.64 1.17
C ASN A 24 -10.37 -11.80 0.16
N ASP A 25 -10.99 -10.75 -0.38
CA ASP A 25 -10.34 -9.80 -1.28
C ASP A 25 -9.38 -8.87 -0.51
N ILE A 26 -9.77 -8.43 0.70
CA ILE A 26 -8.92 -7.65 1.61
C ILE A 26 -7.70 -8.47 2.04
N ASP A 27 -7.90 -9.72 2.45
CA ASP A 27 -6.80 -10.63 2.82
C ASP A 27 -5.84 -10.88 1.65
N THR A 28 -6.38 -11.02 0.43
CA THR A 28 -5.58 -11.20 -0.80
C THR A 28 -4.75 -9.94 -1.10
N PHE A 29 -5.37 -8.75 -1.04
CA PHE A 29 -4.67 -7.49 -1.27
C PHE A 29 -3.53 -7.28 -0.26
N ILE A 30 -3.79 -7.53 1.02
CA ILE A 30 -2.78 -7.29 2.06
C ILE A 30 -1.65 -8.33 2.00
N LYS A 31 -1.98 -9.61 1.83
CA LYS A 31 -0.98 -10.70 1.91
C LYS A 31 -0.21 -10.91 0.61
N GLN A 32 -0.72 -10.46 -0.54
CA GLN A 32 -0.05 -10.63 -1.83
C GLN A 32 0.31 -9.29 -2.46
N ASP A 33 -0.65 -8.40 -2.67
CA ASP A 33 -0.41 -7.18 -3.47
C ASP A 33 0.47 -6.16 -2.76
N ILE A 34 0.28 -5.93 -1.46
CA ILE A 34 1.12 -5.02 -0.67
C ILE A 34 2.56 -5.54 -0.62
N ARG A 35 2.75 -6.83 -0.33
CA ARG A 35 4.08 -7.44 -0.23
C ARG A 35 4.82 -7.37 -1.56
N ASN A 36 4.20 -7.83 -2.65
CA ASN A 36 4.77 -7.75 -3.99
C ASN A 36 5.15 -6.31 -4.34
N TYR A 37 4.26 -5.35 -4.08
CA TYR A 37 4.51 -3.95 -4.36
C TYR A 37 5.71 -3.37 -3.60
N ILE A 38 5.81 -3.71 -2.31
CA ILE A 38 6.89 -3.24 -1.44
C ILE A 38 8.23 -3.79 -1.89
N THR A 39 8.29 -5.09 -2.20
CA THR A 39 9.50 -5.76 -2.65
C THR A 39 9.95 -5.27 -4.03
N ASP A 40 9.04 -5.13 -5.00
CA ASP A 40 9.36 -4.74 -6.37
C ASP A 40 9.97 -3.33 -6.47
N ASN A 41 9.48 -2.40 -5.64
CA ASN A 41 9.88 -1.00 -5.72
C ASN A 41 10.98 -0.61 -4.72
N HIS A 42 11.39 -1.51 -3.82
CA HIS A 42 12.39 -1.22 -2.78
C HIS A 42 13.62 -0.54 -3.37
N ARG A 43 14.27 -1.20 -4.32
CA ARG A 43 15.53 -0.74 -4.90
C ARG A 43 15.38 0.60 -5.62
N LEU A 44 14.30 0.76 -6.39
CA LEU A 44 13.99 1.99 -7.11
C LEU A 44 13.84 3.17 -6.14
N ILE A 45 13.18 2.96 -5.01
CA ILE A 45 12.92 4.01 -4.01
C ILE A 45 14.18 4.37 -3.25
N VAL A 46 14.99 3.38 -2.86
CA VAL A 46 16.30 3.62 -2.22
C VAL A 46 17.22 4.40 -3.17
N GLU A 47 17.31 4.00 -4.43
CA GLU A 47 18.12 4.70 -5.44
C GLU A 47 17.60 6.13 -5.70
N ALA A 48 16.28 6.32 -5.79
CA ALA A 48 15.69 7.63 -5.99
C ALA A 48 15.92 8.58 -4.79
N ASN A 49 15.99 8.04 -3.57
CA ASN A 49 16.37 8.79 -2.37
C ASN A 49 17.84 9.21 -2.35
N LYS A 50 18.74 8.46 -2.98
CA LYS A 50 20.20 8.73 -3.01
C LYS A 50 20.61 9.82 -4.01
N GLU A 51 19.67 10.39 -4.74
CA GLU A 51 19.86 11.50 -5.69
C GLU A 51 20.86 11.28 -6.83
N ILE A 52 21.16 10.04 -7.22
CA ILE A 52 22.06 9.79 -8.35
C ILE A 52 21.25 9.87 -9.67
N ARG A 53 20.95 11.10 -10.11
CA ARG A 53 20.52 11.45 -11.49
C ARG A 53 19.16 10.91 -11.97
N VAL A 54 18.16 10.81 -11.09
CA VAL A 54 16.79 10.45 -11.52
C VAL A 54 16.08 11.68 -12.10
N GLU A 55 15.59 11.56 -13.34
CA GLU A 55 14.80 12.60 -14.04
C GLU A 55 13.60 13.08 -13.19
N PRO A 56 13.28 14.39 -13.15
CA PRO A 56 12.17 14.93 -12.35
C PRO A 56 10.82 14.26 -12.63
N ALA A 57 10.52 13.96 -13.90
CA ALA A 57 9.30 13.26 -14.30
C ALA A 57 9.22 11.84 -13.71
N LEU A 58 10.36 11.14 -13.67
CA LEU A 58 10.42 9.81 -13.08
C LEU A 58 10.25 9.88 -11.56
N LYS A 59 10.84 10.88 -10.90
CA LYS A 59 10.61 11.13 -9.46
C LYS A 59 9.11 11.36 -9.16
N GLU A 60 8.42 12.13 -10.01
CA GLU A 60 6.98 12.34 -9.86
C GLU A 60 6.18 11.03 -10.02
N ILE A 61 6.50 10.20 -11.01
CA ILE A 61 5.82 8.92 -11.23
C ILE A 61 6.03 7.99 -10.04
N ILE A 62 7.26 7.86 -9.54
CA ILE A 62 7.58 7.07 -8.35
C ILE A 62 6.80 7.59 -7.14
N PHE A 63 6.70 8.91 -6.98
CA PHE A 63 5.93 9.54 -5.91
C PHE A 63 4.45 9.18 -6.00
N LYS A 64 3.81 9.38 -7.16
CA LYS A 64 2.39 9.10 -7.35
C LYS A 64 2.06 7.64 -7.07
N ASN A 65 2.88 6.72 -7.59
CA ASN A 65 2.70 5.29 -7.35
C ASN A 65 2.85 4.92 -5.87
N THR A 66 3.91 5.43 -5.22
CA THR A 66 4.16 5.23 -3.79
C THR A 66 3.01 5.76 -2.94
N PHE A 67 2.54 6.98 -3.24
CA PHE A 67 1.46 7.62 -2.51
C PHE A 67 0.16 6.82 -2.60
N VAL A 68 -0.27 6.46 -3.80
CA VAL A 68 -1.51 5.68 -4.00
C VAL A 68 -1.43 4.37 -3.23
N LYS A 69 -0.31 3.64 -3.35
CA LYS A 69 -0.16 2.33 -2.74
C LYS A 69 -0.14 2.37 -1.21
N LEU A 70 0.61 3.30 -0.62
CA LEU A 70 0.59 3.46 0.84
C LEU A 70 -0.75 3.97 1.35
N LYS A 71 -1.42 4.85 0.61
CA LYS A 71 -2.75 5.34 0.99
C LYS A 71 -3.82 4.26 0.91
N THR A 72 -3.78 3.41 -0.11
CA THR A 72 -4.66 2.23 -0.22
C THR A 72 -4.39 1.25 0.92
N ALA A 73 -3.12 0.92 1.19
CA ALA A 73 -2.74 0.06 2.30
C ALA A 73 -3.23 0.63 3.65
N GLU A 74 -3.01 1.92 3.89
CA GLU A 74 -3.47 2.59 5.11
C GLU A 74 -5.00 2.51 5.26
N SER A 75 -5.75 2.76 4.19
CA SER A 75 -7.22 2.68 4.21
C SER A 75 -7.69 1.28 4.59
N LEU A 76 -7.25 0.26 3.85
CA LEU A 76 -7.70 -1.11 4.05
C LEU A 76 -7.30 -1.66 5.42
N LEU A 77 -6.09 -1.35 5.89
CA LEU A 77 -5.65 -1.79 7.21
C LEU A 77 -6.34 -1.03 8.35
N ASN A 78 -6.72 0.23 8.15
CA ASN A 78 -7.56 0.94 9.12
C ASN A 78 -8.97 0.38 9.16
N ASP A 79 -9.55 0.05 8.00
CA ASP A 79 -10.91 -0.49 7.92
C ASP A 79 -11.00 -1.87 8.60
N GLU A 80 -10.01 -2.74 8.38
CA GLU A 80 -9.98 -4.09 8.99
C GLU A 80 -9.51 -4.09 10.45
N TYR A 81 -8.51 -3.29 10.82
CA TYR A 81 -7.84 -3.38 12.13
C TYR A 81 -8.01 -2.14 13.02
N GLY A 82 -8.75 -1.12 12.58
CA GLY A 82 -8.93 0.16 13.27
C GLY A 82 -7.68 1.06 13.28
N ASN A 83 -6.52 0.53 12.93
CA ASN A 83 -5.26 1.25 12.86
C ASN A 83 -4.27 0.53 11.95
N TRP A 84 -3.68 1.26 11.00
CA TRP A 84 -2.80 0.67 10.00
C TRP A 84 -1.51 0.08 10.59
N LEU A 85 -0.91 0.67 11.64
CA LEU A 85 0.28 0.10 12.29
C LEU A 85 -0.05 -1.24 12.97
N ILE A 86 -1.24 -1.33 13.57
CA ILE A 86 -1.76 -2.61 14.10
C ILE A 86 -1.92 -3.59 12.95
N GLY A 87 -2.48 -3.15 11.82
CA GLY A 87 -2.63 -3.96 10.61
C GLY A 87 -1.29 -4.47 10.07
N LEU A 88 -0.28 -3.62 9.93
CA LEU A 88 1.08 -4.02 9.51
C LEU A 88 1.64 -5.11 10.45
N LYS A 89 1.46 -4.93 11.76
CA LYS A 89 1.90 -5.91 12.77
C LYS A 89 1.14 -7.23 12.67
N LYS A 90 -0.17 -7.19 12.44
CA LYS A 90 -1.05 -8.37 12.38
C LYS A 90 -0.87 -9.18 11.10
N ASN A 91 -0.33 -8.57 10.05
CA ASN A 91 -0.08 -9.22 8.77
C ASN A 91 1.33 -9.81 8.64
N ASP A 92 2.05 -9.97 9.75
CA ASP A 92 3.34 -10.67 9.83
C ASP A 92 4.36 -10.21 8.77
N LEU A 93 4.40 -8.90 8.47
CA LEU A 93 5.38 -8.35 7.53
C LEU A 93 6.78 -8.47 8.10
N ASP A 94 7.74 -8.94 7.30
CA ASP A 94 9.10 -9.18 7.73
C ASP A 94 9.94 -7.88 7.86
N PHE A 95 11.20 -8.04 8.27
CA PHE A 95 12.11 -6.91 8.44
C PHE A 95 12.29 -6.10 7.14
N ASP A 96 12.48 -6.75 6.00
CA ASP A 96 12.80 -6.10 4.74
C ASP A 96 11.58 -5.38 4.17
N GLU A 97 10.38 -5.97 4.33
CA GLU A 97 9.11 -5.33 3.98
C GLU A 97 8.86 -4.06 4.79
N LEU A 98 9.06 -4.11 6.11
CA LEU A 98 8.90 -2.95 6.98
C LEU A 98 9.99 -1.88 6.74
N ASN A 99 11.22 -2.31 6.42
CA ASN A 99 12.30 -1.40 6.02
C ASN A 99 11.96 -0.66 4.72
N SER A 100 11.36 -1.37 3.77
CA SER A 100 10.93 -0.83 2.48
C SER A 100 9.78 0.16 2.62
N ILE A 101 8.78 -0.13 3.47
CA ILE A 101 7.73 0.84 3.83
C ILE A 101 8.36 2.11 4.43
N CYS A 102 9.34 1.97 5.32
CA CYS A 102 10.04 3.13 5.88
C CYS A 102 10.70 3.98 4.79
N TRP A 103 11.41 3.37 3.84
CA TRP A 103 12.02 4.07 2.71
C TRP A 103 11.00 4.75 1.79
N MET A 104 9.84 4.14 1.56
CA MET A 104 8.72 4.75 0.84
C MET A 104 8.24 6.05 1.51
N VAL A 105 8.07 6.00 2.83
CA VAL A 105 7.64 7.16 3.62
C VAL A 105 8.67 8.29 3.57
N VAL A 106 9.96 7.97 3.71
CA VAL A 106 11.06 8.93 3.58
C VAL A 106 11.10 9.54 2.18
N TYR A 107 10.95 8.72 1.14
CA TYR A 107 10.94 9.17 -0.24
C TYR A 107 9.84 10.19 -0.52
N MET A 108 8.61 9.90 -0.10
CA MET A 108 7.49 10.81 -0.34
C MET A 108 7.70 12.17 0.32
N ASP A 109 8.19 12.19 1.55
CA ASP A 109 8.49 13.44 2.28
C ASP A 109 9.61 14.23 1.60
N ASN A 110 10.71 13.56 1.23
CA ASN A 110 11.81 14.18 0.50
C ASN A 110 11.36 14.74 -0.86
N TYR A 111 10.52 14.01 -1.60
CA TYR A 111 9.98 14.46 -2.86
C TYR A 111 9.12 15.71 -2.67
N VAL A 112 8.16 15.71 -1.74
CA VAL A 112 7.29 16.89 -1.51
C VAL A 112 8.11 18.13 -1.10
N LYS A 113 9.19 17.95 -0.33
CA LYS A 113 10.06 19.06 0.11
C LYS A 113 10.97 19.62 -0.98
N ASN A 114 11.39 18.78 -1.93
CA ASN A 114 12.43 19.11 -2.90
C ASN A 114 11.98 18.96 -4.36
N MET A 115 10.67 18.79 -4.61
CA MET A 115 10.15 18.60 -5.97
C MET A 115 10.47 19.78 -6.86
N ASP A 116 10.64 19.48 -8.15
CA ASP A 116 10.75 20.52 -9.17
C ASP A 116 9.44 21.33 -9.25
N LYS A 117 9.58 22.65 -9.33
CA LYS A 117 8.46 23.62 -9.29
C LYS A 117 7.40 23.36 -10.36
N ASN A 118 7.78 22.77 -11.50
CA ASN A 118 6.83 22.46 -12.57
C ASN A 118 5.80 21.40 -12.15
N TYR A 119 6.13 20.59 -11.14
CA TYR A 119 5.28 19.53 -10.61
C TYR A 119 4.56 19.91 -9.32
N GLU A 120 4.89 21.05 -8.70
CA GLU A 120 4.24 21.50 -7.47
C GLU A 120 2.72 21.67 -7.63
N LYS A 121 2.29 22.19 -8.78
CA LYS A 121 0.86 22.33 -9.14
C LYS A 121 0.11 21.00 -9.21
N ASN A 122 0.82 19.87 -9.33
CA ASN A 122 0.22 18.54 -9.43
C ASN A 122 -0.04 17.91 -8.04
N ILE A 123 0.40 18.58 -6.96
CA ILE A 123 0.21 18.10 -5.58
C ILE A 123 -0.72 19.04 -4.84
N ILE A 124 -1.91 18.55 -4.52
CA ILE A 124 -2.88 19.28 -3.71
C ILE A 124 -2.50 19.24 -2.22
N GLU A 125 -3.02 20.19 -1.45
CA GLU A 125 -2.71 20.35 -0.03
C GLU A 125 -3.02 19.09 0.80
N ASP A 126 -4.11 18.39 0.50
CA ASP A 126 -4.47 17.16 1.21
C ASP A 126 -3.49 16.01 0.96
N THR A 127 -2.85 15.98 -0.21
CA THR A 127 -1.74 15.05 -0.49
C THR A 127 -0.54 15.39 0.39
N LYS A 128 -0.18 16.68 0.50
CA LYS A 128 0.94 17.12 1.37
C LYS A 128 0.69 16.74 2.84
N LYS A 129 -0.51 16.98 3.36
CA LYS A 129 -0.92 16.57 4.72
C LYS A 129 -0.85 15.06 4.93
N SER A 130 -1.27 14.28 3.93
CA SER A 130 -1.21 12.81 3.99
C SER A 130 0.24 12.32 4.02
N VAL A 131 1.12 12.92 3.21
CA VAL A 131 2.57 12.62 3.23
C VAL A 131 3.18 12.96 4.58
N GLU A 132 2.87 14.13 5.14
CA GLU A 132 3.36 14.53 6.46
C GLU A 132 2.88 13.56 7.55
N LYS A 133 1.61 13.13 7.49
CA LYS A 133 1.07 12.12 8.41
C LYS A 133 1.89 10.84 8.33
N PHE A 134 2.14 10.30 7.14
CA PHE A 134 2.97 9.11 6.98
C PHE A 134 4.37 9.31 7.56
N TYR A 135 5.01 10.44 7.27
CA TYR A 135 6.35 10.75 7.75
C TYR A 135 6.43 10.80 9.28
N ARG A 136 5.43 11.38 9.95
CA ARG A 136 5.34 11.39 11.42
C ARG A 136 5.24 9.97 12.02
N MET A 137 4.79 8.99 11.25
CA MET A 137 4.67 7.60 11.70
C MET A 137 5.94 6.77 11.45
N LYS A 138 6.96 7.33 10.77
CA LYS A 138 8.25 6.66 10.48
C LYS A 138 8.85 5.98 11.71
N GLY A 139 8.87 6.67 12.86
CA GLY A 139 9.45 6.14 14.09
C GLY A 139 8.75 4.88 14.61
N GLU A 140 7.42 4.81 14.46
CA GLU A 140 6.66 3.61 14.85
C GLU A 140 6.85 2.46 13.86
N ILE A 141 6.99 2.76 12.56
CA ILE A 141 7.32 1.76 11.53
C ILE A 141 8.71 1.15 11.82
N ILE A 142 9.69 1.98 12.18
CA ILE A 142 11.03 1.55 12.58
C ILE A 142 10.99 0.66 13.83
N LYS A 143 10.24 1.06 14.86
CA LYS A 143 10.06 0.23 16.06
C LYS A 143 9.42 -1.12 15.72
N LEU A 144 8.42 -1.13 14.85
CA LEU A 144 7.77 -2.36 14.39
C LEU A 144 8.76 -3.26 13.64
N ARG A 145 9.52 -2.70 12.68
CA ARG A 145 10.59 -3.38 11.95
C ARG A 145 11.59 -4.03 12.89
N ASP A 146 12.15 -3.26 13.82
CA ASP A 146 13.21 -3.73 14.73
C ASP A 146 12.70 -4.74 15.76
N SER A 147 11.39 -4.76 16.01
CA SER A 147 10.74 -5.77 16.84
C SER A 147 10.54 -7.12 16.13
N ASN A 148 10.58 -7.14 14.79
CA ASN A 148 10.40 -8.35 14.01
C ASN A 148 11.76 -9.03 13.74
N LYS A 149 11.98 -10.19 14.37
CA LYS A 149 13.23 -10.95 14.25
C LYS A 149 13.26 -11.90 13.04
N ARG A 150 12.20 -11.97 12.23
CA ARG A 150 12.18 -12.79 11.00
C ARG A 150 12.89 -12.02 9.90
N GLY A 151 14.13 -12.43 9.60
CA GLY A 151 14.96 -11.82 8.56
C GLY A 151 15.99 -10.86 9.14
N SER A 152 17.14 -11.40 9.55
CA SER A 152 18.33 -10.59 9.86
C SER A 152 19.52 -11.24 9.17
N ASN A 153 19.63 -10.99 7.86
CA ASN A 153 20.85 -11.14 7.07
C ASN A 153 20.89 -10.14 5.89
N SER A 154 19.97 -9.17 5.77
CA SER A 154 19.99 -8.25 4.64
C SER A 154 21.16 -7.27 4.78
N SER A 155 22.02 -7.28 3.77
CA SER A 155 23.11 -6.32 3.56
C SER A 155 22.62 -4.94 3.11
N ASP A 156 21.31 -4.77 3.00
CA ASP A 156 20.67 -3.58 2.47
C ASP A 156 20.63 -2.46 3.49
N GLU A 157 20.62 -1.24 2.97
CA GLU A 157 20.65 -0.04 3.80
C GLU A 157 19.37 0.11 4.63
N LYS A 158 19.55 0.31 5.93
CA LYS A 158 18.44 0.53 6.85
C LYS A 158 17.91 1.94 6.71
N CYS A 159 16.60 2.07 6.61
CA CYS A 159 15.93 3.35 6.76
C CYS A 159 16.16 3.89 8.20
N GLN A 160 16.76 5.08 8.31
CA GLN A 160 17.09 5.76 9.57
C GLN A 160 16.26 7.03 9.74
#